data_AF-A0A2V5Z310-F1
#
_entry.id   AF-A0A2V5Z310-F1
#
_cell.length_a   1.000
_cell.length_b   1.000
_cell.length_c   1.000
_cell.angle_alpha   90.00
_cell.angle_beta   90.00
_cell.angle_gamma   90.00
#
_symmetry.space_group_name_H-M   'P 1'
#
loop_
_entity.id
_entity.type
_entity.pdbx_description
1 polymer ?
#
loop_
_entity_poly.entity_id
_entity_poly.type
_entity_poly.pdbx_seq_one_letter_code
_entity_poly.pdbx_strand_id
1 'polypeptide(L)'
;LGVIALASELGIPFEKIAASLRRFEHARRRFEIKYESDRFLLVDDYAHHPTEIRATLKTARATVRRRVLAMFQPHRYSRTKALCSEFGCAFDEVDRVVVTDVYPASEPPIPGISGQTIVDEIVKRGHRGASYQPRFERVHCDIGNALDVGDLVLSLGAGNIHEQLSILAADLVIAEKLKAIVGGGGDLRLYEPLSKHTTLRVGGPAQFWVEPQNEKAFSDLIRFCRDEHLPLFAMGRGSNLLVRDGGIRGVVVHPRGGDFDKIEVNGSEITAGAGVKLREVAYAARGANLGGLEWMEGIPGVVGGALRMNAGAMGAQTFESVTRIRYLDADGNPHVKNRDELEVFYRRFPLLENNFAISATFRAQPAERAEIDSRLRESQEKRRTTQPIAKSAGCIFKNPNSIPAGKLVDELGLKNSRIGNARVSEVHGNFIVNDGGATAADMLQLIDKIQSAARAKRGIELETEVQIVGEPE
;
A
#
# COMPACT_ATOMS: atom_id res chain seq x y z
N LEU A 1 15.76 15.32 44.00
CA LEU A 1 15.35 16.09 45.21
C LEU A 1 13.97 15.66 45.72
N GLY A 2 12.89 15.75 44.92
CA GLY A 2 11.54 15.32 45.38
C GLY A 2 11.46 13.87 45.86
N VAL A 3 12.07 12.92 45.16
CA VAL A 3 12.14 11.49 45.58
C VAL A 3 12.89 11.32 46.90
N ILE A 4 13.93 12.13 47.15
CA ILE A 4 14.70 12.09 48.41
C ILE A 4 13.83 12.62 49.54
N ALA A 5 13.11 13.73 49.33
CA ALA A 5 12.20 14.32 50.32
C ALA A 5 11.08 13.34 50.71
N LEU A 6 10.38 12.77 49.71
CA LEU A 6 9.31 11.80 49.95
C LEU A 6 9.82 10.53 50.66
N ALA A 7 10.95 9.97 50.20
CA ALA A 7 11.51 8.77 50.82
C ALA A 7 11.95 9.03 52.27
N SER A 8 12.46 10.24 52.56
CA SER A 8 12.80 10.65 53.93
C SER A 8 11.56 10.77 54.81
N GLU A 9 10.47 11.34 54.27
CA GLU A 9 9.17 11.45 54.97
C GLU A 9 8.54 10.08 55.25
N LEU A 10 8.73 9.12 54.34
CA LEU A 10 8.31 7.72 54.50
C LEU A 10 9.24 6.91 55.43
N GLY A 11 10.23 7.54 56.08
CA GLY A 11 11.14 6.90 57.03
C GLY A 11 12.17 5.97 56.39
N ILE A 12 12.44 6.09 55.09
CA ILE A 12 13.47 5.30 54.41
C ILE A 12 14.86 5.85 54.78
N PRO A 13 15.79 5.04 55.33
CA PRO A 13 17.12 5.51 55.69
C PRO A 13 17.88 6.11 54.51
N PHE A 14 18.60 7.21 54.74
CA PHE A 14 19.32 7.94 53.70
C PHE A 14 20.31 7.06 52.95
N GLU A 15 20.96 6.10 53.62
CA GLU A 15 21.89 5.15 53.00
C GLU A 15 21.20 4.28 51.95
N LYS A 16 19.95 3.86 52.19
CA LYS A 16 19.14 3.12 51.21
C LYS A 16 18.71 4.00 50.05
N ILE A 17 18.32 5.25 50.31
CA ILE A 17 17.97 6.22 49.25
C ILE A 17 19.19 6.47 48.35
N ALA A 18 20.35 6.75 48.94
CA ALA A 18 21.60 6.99 48.24
C ALA A 18 22.08 5.77 47.44
N ALA A 19 22.01 4.56 48.02
CA ALA A 19 22.37 3.33 47.32
C ALA A 19 21.43 3.04 46.13
N SER A 20 20.14 3.34 46.27
CA SER A 20 19.14 3.13 45.21
C SER A 20 19.31 4.14 44.07
N LEU A 21 19.58 5.41 44.40
CA LEU A 21 19.87 6.45 43.40
C LEU A 21 21.19 6.20 42.66
N ARG A 22 22.19 5.56 43.28
CA ARG A 22 23.42 5.15 42.57
C ARG A 22 23.19 4.07 41.51
N ARG A 23 22.15 3.26 41.68
CA ARG A 23 21.71 2.24 40.71
C ARG A 23 20.68 2.78 39.71
N PHE A 24 20.22 4.00 39.91
CA PHE A 24 19.31 4.65 38.98
C PHE A 24 20.13 5.10 37.77
N GLU A 25 20.03 4.34 36.68
CA GLU A 25 20.78 4.65 35.46
C GLU A 25 20.06 5.75 34.68
N HIS A 26 18.76 5.57 34.39
CA HIS A 26 18.01 6.51 33.55
C HIS A 26 16.52 6.52 33.91
N ALA A 27 15.87 7.66 33.72
CA ALA A 27 14.42 7.73 33.66
C ALA A 27 13.97 7.15 32.32
N ARG A 28 13.34 5.97 32.32
CA ARG A 28 12.78 5.38 31.10
C ARG A 28 11.83 6.38 30.43
N ARG A 29 11.81 6.39 29.11
CA ARG A 29 10.94 7.27 28.32
C ARG A 29 11.18 8.75 28.62
N ARG A 30 12.44 9.18 28.75
CA ARG A 30 12.82 10.60 28.82
C ARG A 30 13.87 10.85 27.76
N PHE A 31 13.44 11.38 26.62
CA PHE A 31 14.23 11.51 25.40
C PHE A 31 15.04 10.22 25.09
N GLU A 32 14.38 9.07 25.20
CA GLU A 32 15.02 7.76 25.04
C GLU A 32 15.13 7.41 23.55
N ILE A 33 16.35 7.25 23.04
CA ILE A 33 16.59 6.84 21.65
C ILE A 33 16.18 5.38 21.49
N LYS A 34 15.23 5.12 20.58
CA LYS A 34 14.72 3.77 20.25
C LYS A 34 15.35 3.21 18.98
N TYR A 35 15.74 4.08 18.06
CA TYR A 35 16.43 3.73 16.83
C TYR A 35 17.22 4.92 16.31
N GLU A 36 18.42 4.65 15.81
CA GLU A 36 19.28 5.66 15.20
C GLU A 36 19.98 5.08 13.97
N SER A 37 19.93 5.83 12.88
CA SER A 37 20.73 5.64 11.68
C SER A 37 21.10 7.01 11.08
N ASP A 38 21.96 7.00 10.07
CA ASP A 38 22.29 8.20 9.30
C ASP A 38 21.03 8.86 8.70
N ARG A 39 19.99 8.06 8.42
CA ARG A 39 18.75 8.53 7.79
C ARG A 39 17.68 8.94 8.80
N PHE A 40 17.56 8.27 9.94
CA PHE A 40 16.43 8.49 10.86
C PHE A 40 16.84 8.45 12.34
N LEU A 41 16.13 9.20 13.17
CA LEU A 41 16.24 9.14 14.63
C LEU A 41 14.84 9.00 15.24
N LEU A 42 14.61 7.94 16.02
CA LEU A 42 13.35 7.72 16.74
C LEU A 42 13.60 7.84 18.23
N VAL A 43 12.82 8.69 18.90
CA VAL A 43 12.95 9.00 20.32
C VAL A 43 11.59 8.87 21.01
N ASP A 44 11.56 8.23 22.16
CA ASP A 44 10.38 8.15 23.03
C ASP A 44 10.52 9.10 24.23
N ASP A 45 9.49 9.88 24.50
CA ASP A 45 9.40 10.75 25.67
C ASP A 45 8.01 10.67 26.33
N TYR A 46 8.03 10.53 27.65
CA TYR A 46 6.89 10.66 28.54
C TYR A 46 6.48 12.13 28.70
N ALA A 47 6.25 12.81 27.59
CA ALA A 47 5.74 14.17 27.54
C ALA A 47 4.26 14.13 27.16
N HIS A 48 3.41 14.45 28.12
CA HIS A 48 1.95 14.38 27.96
C HIS A 48 1.24 15.66 28.40
N HIS A 49 1.97 16.58 29.05
CA HIS A 49 1.54 17.94 29.33
C HIS A 49 2.11 18.94 28.29
N PRO A 50 1.39 20.01 27.90
CA PRO A 50 1.88 21.01 26.94
C PRO A 50 3.29 21.54 27.23
N THR A 51 3.61 21.82 28.50
CA THR A 51 4.95 22.29 28.93
C THR A 51 6.04 21.25 28.69
N GLU A 52 5.76 19.97 28.95
CA GLU A 52 6.72 18.88 28.72
C GLU A 52 6.95 18.70 27.22
N ILE A 53 5.89 18.72 26.42
CA ILE A 53 5.95 18.60 24.96
C ILE A 53 6.87 19.68 24.39
N ARG A 54 6.68 20.95 24.76
CA ARG A 54 7.56 22.05 24.30
C ARG A 54 9.01 21.85 24.70
N ALA A 55 9.27 21.35 25.92
CA ALA A 55 10.62 21.08 26.37
C ALA A 55 11.29 19.98 25.53
N THR A 56 10.58 18.87 25.30
CA THR A 56 11.05 17.78 24.43
C THR A 56 11.29 18.26 22.99
N LEU A 57 10.38 19.06 22.43
CA LEU A 57 10.51 19.60 21.07
C LEU A 57 11.69 20.56 20.93
N LYS A 58 11.94 21.40 21.94
CA LYS A 58 13.12 22.27 21.95
C LYS A 58 14.41 21.45 21.93
N THR A 59 14.47 20.34 22.67
CA THR A 59 15.60 19.41 22.61
C THR A 59 15.72 18.73 21.25
N ALA A 60 14.59 18.28 20.67
CA ALA A 60 14.56 17.68 19.34
C ALA A 60 15.07 18.64 18.24
N ARG A 61 14.68 19.92 18.30
CA ARG A 61 15.14 20.96 17.37
C ARG A 61 16.60 21.37 17.54
N ALA A 62 17.20 21.10 18.70
CA ALA A 62 18.62 21.30 18.92
C ALA A 62 19.48 20.21 18.25
N THR A 63 18.88 19.12 17.76
CA THR A 63 19.57 18.09 16.98
C THR A 63 19.83 18.57 15.54
N VAL A 64 20.75 17.90 14.83
CA VAL A 64 21.07 18.21 13.42
C VAL A 64 20.01 17.71 12.41
N ARG A 65 18.88 17.21 12.90
CA ARG A 65 17.82 16.61 12.07
C ARG A 65 16.99 17.69 11.38
N ARG A 66 16.59 17.44 10.13
CA ARG A 66 15.98 18.45 9.25
C ARG A 66 14.53 18.74 9.62
N ARG A 67 13.77 17.68 9.93
CA ARG A 67 12.36 17.76 10.30
C ARG A 67 12.07 16.97 11.57
N VAL A 68 11.08 17.42 12.31
CA VAL A 68 10.56 16.76 13.51
C VAL A 68 9.14 16.30 13.23
N LEU A 69 8.91 14.99 13.32
CA LEU A 69 7.60 14.36 13.25
C LEU A 69 7.23 13.86 14.65
N ALA A 70 5.96 13.94 15.02
CA ALA A 70 5.50 13.47 16.32
C ALA A 70 4.27 12.57 16.19
N MET A 71 4.26 11.46 16.92
CA MET A 71 3.03 10.75 17.27
C MET A 71 2.69 11.08 18.72
N PHE A 72 1.48 11.58 18.95
CA PHE A 72 1.04 12.03 20.27
C PHE A 72 -0.21 11.29 20.73
N GLN A 73 -0.14 10.69 21.91
CA GLN A 73 -1.29 10.10 22.59
C GLN A 73 -1.69 10.97 23.79
N PRO A 74 -2.83 11.68 23.71
CA PRO A 74 -3.32 12.48 24.83
C PRO A 74 -3.61 11.60 26.05
N HIS A 75 -3.38 12.11 27.26
CA HIS A 75 -3.61 11.35 28.49
C HIS A 75 -4.69 12.02 29.35
N ARG A 76 -5.80 11.28 29.56
CA ARG A 76 -7.03 11.67 30.27
C ARG A 76 -7.92 12.66 29.52
N TYR A 77 -9.23 12.38 29.48
CA TYR A 77 -10.22 13.25 28.83
C TYR A 77 -10.35 14.59 29.56
N SER A 78 -10.32 14.56 30.89
CA SER A 78 -10.38 15.75 31.74
C SER A 78 -9.27 16.76 31.41
N ARG A 79 -8.04 16.25 31.20
CA ARG A 79 -6.87 17.05 30.85
C ARG A 79 -6.94 17.56 29.42
N THR A 80 -7.29 16.70 28.46
CA THR A 80 -7.46 17.10 27.06
C THR A 80 -8.45 18.26 26.95
N LYS A 81 -9.56 18.20 27.69
CA LYS A 81 -10.55 19.28 27.77
C LYS A 81 -9.98 20.55 28.43
N ALA A 82 -9.35 20.40 29.59
CA ALA A 82 -8.88 21.54 30.39
C ALA A 82 -7.74 22.32 29.72
N LEU A 83 -6.85 21.63 28.99
CA LEU A 83 -5.64 22.20 28.39
C LEU A 83 -5.72 22.29 26.86
N CYS A 84 -6.92 22.24 26.30
CA CYS A 84 -7.13 22.19 24.85
C CYS A 84 -6.40 23.34 24.13
N SER A 85 -6.57 24.58 24.61
CA SER A 85 -5.94 25.74 23.96
C SER A 85 -4.42 25.73 24.08
N GLU A 86 -3.88 25.24 25.20
CA GLU A 86 -2.45 25.12 25.45
C GLU A 86 -1.81 24.04 24.57
N PHE A 87 -2.51 22.94 24.32
CA PHE A 87 -2.09 21.93 23.33
C PHE A 87 -2.00 22.52 21.92
N GLY A 88 -2.90 23.45 21.59
CA GLY A 88 -2.91 24.13 20.29
C GLY A 88 -1.59 24.77 19.87
N CYS A 89 -0.77 25.19 20.83
CA CYS A 89 0.55 25.79 20.59
C CYS A 89 1.71 24.96 21.19
N ALA A 90 1.42 23.75 21.69
CA ALA A 90 2.46 22.86 22.18
C ALA A 90 3.28 22.25 21.04
N PHE A 91 2.74 22.19 19.82
CA PHE A 91 3.32 21.53 18.65
C PHE A 91 3.84 22.51 17.58
N ASP A 92 3.99 23.80 17.90
CA ASP A 92 4.43 24.82 16.92
C ASP A 92 5.78 24.51 16.27
N GLU A 93 6.64 23.79 17.00
CA GLU A 93 7.97 23.36 16.57
C GLU A 93 7.96 22.01 15.83
N VAL A 94 6.81 21.40 15.56
CA VAL A 94 6.69 20.12 14.84
C VAL A 94 6.35 20.38 13.38
N ASP A 95 6.98 19.64 12.47
CA ASP A 95 6.64 19.72 11.04
C ASP A 95 5.36 18.93 10.73
N ARG A 96 5.17 17.78 11.39
CA ARG A 96 3.96 16.96 11.32
C ARG A 96 3.65 16.25 12.63
N VAL A 97 2.41 16.34 13.11
CA VAL A 97 1.93 15.62 14.30
C VAL A 97 0.72 14.75 13.97
N VAL A 98 0.79 13.47 14.32
CA VAL A 98 -0.35 12.56 14.29
C VAL A 98 -0.83 12.37 15.73
N VAL A 99 -2.05 12.81 16.01
CA VAL A 99 -2.67 12.70 17.34
C VAL A 99 -3.60 11.48 17.35
N THR A 100 -3.41 10.59 18.31
CA THR A 100 -4.30 9.42 18.49
C THR A 100 -5.52 9.79 19.32
N ASP A 101 -6.46 8.85 19.50
CA ASP A 101 -7.48 9.02 20.53
C ASP A 101 -6.87 9.03 21.95
N VAL A 102 -7.65 9.55 22.90
CA VAL A 102 -7.23 9.81 24.28
C VAL A 102 -7.02 8.50 25.01
N TYR A 103 -5.84 8.32 25.61
CA TYR A 103 -5.61 7.28 26.59
C TYR A 103 -6.37 7.62 27.90
N PRO A 104 -7.40 6.86 28.29
CA PRO A 104 -8.35 7.27 29.31
C PRO A 104 -7.75 7.28 30.72
N ALA A 105 -6.79 6.42 31.01
CA ALA A 105 -6.25 6.20 32.35
C ALA A 105 -7.36 6.06 33.42
N SER A 106 -8.33 5.19 33.13
CA SER A 106 -9.53 4.91 33.95
C SER A 106 -10.58 6.02 34.02
N GLU A 107 -10.49 7.08 33.21
CA GLU A 107 -11.57 8.07 33.07
C GLU A 107 -12.65 7.60 32.08
N PRO A 108 -13.94 7.85 32.36
CA PRO A 108 -14.98 7.68 31.36
C PRO A 108 -14.80 8.71 30.23
N PRO A 109 -15.13 8.36 28.98
CA PRO A 109 -15.13 9.31 27.86
C PRO A 109 -16.01 10.52 28.14
N ILE A 110 -15.49 11.72 27.82
CA ILE A 110 -16.26 12.96 27.86
C ILE A 110 -16.81 13.22 26.45
N PRO A 111 -18.14 13.35 26.27
CA PRO A 111 -18.74 13.60 24.95
C PRO A 111 -18.09 14.81 24.24
N GLY A 112 -17.69 14.60 22.99
CA GLY A 112 -17.05 15.63 22.15
C GLY A 112 -15.55 15.86 22.41
N ILE A 113 -14.94 15.15 23.36
CA ILE A 113 -13.50 15.24 23.64
C ILE A 113 -12.79 14.02 23.08
N SER A 114 -11.87 14.24 22.15
CA SER A 114 -11.00 13.20 21.57
C SER A 114 -9.66 13.81 21.16
N GLY A 115 -8.79 13.01 20.54
CA GLY A 115 -7.60 13.52 19.87
C GLY A 115 -7.89 14.56 18.79
N GLN A 116 -9.05 14.45 18.11
CA GLN A 116 -9.49 15.42 17.10
C GLN A 116 -9.62 16.82 17.69
N THR A 117 -10.08 16.95 18.94
CA THR A 117 -10.21 18.24 19.63
C THR A 117 -8.87 18.99 19.70
N ILE A 118 -7.76 18.27 19.91
CA ILE A 118 -6.42 18.85 19.91
C ILE A 118 -6.00 19.24 18.50
N VAL A 119 -6.23 18.37 17.51
CA VAL A 119 -5.91 18.65 16.09
C VAL A 119 -6.63 19.90 15.61
N ASP A 120 -7.91 20.04 15.92
CA ASP A 120 -8.73 21.19 15.54
C ASP A 120 -8.15 22.49 16.09
N GLU A 121 -7.69 22.50 17.35
CA GLU A 121 -7.08 23.68 17.97
C GLU A 121 -5.68 23.98 17.40
N ILE A 122 -4.88 22.97 17.04
CA ILE A 122 -3.60 23.14 16.33
C ILE A 122 -3.84 23.77 14.93
N VAL A 123 -4.81 23.23 14.18
CA VAL A 123 -5.16 23.71 12.83
C VAL A 123 -5.72 25.13 12.87
N LYS A 124 -6.58 25.43 13.85
CA LYS A 124 -7.13 26.78 14.08
C LYS A 124 -6.04 27.84 14.29
N ARG A 125 -4.88 27.44 14.83
CA ARG A 125 -3.71 28.31 15.03
C ARG A 125 -2.79 28.39 13.80
N GLY A 126 -3.11 27.68 12.73
CA GLY A 126 -2.43 27.77 11.43
C GLY A 126 -1.44 26.66 11.14
N HIS A 127 -1.19 25.73 12.07
CA HIS A 127 -0.32 24.58 11.81
C HIS A 127 -1.08 23.48 11.05
N ARG A 128 -0.79 23.35 9.75
CA ARG A 128 -1.46 22.40 8.84
C ARG A 128 -0.90 20.98 8.88
N GLY A 129 0.15 20.74 9.66
CA GLY A 129 0.82 19.44 9.79
C GLY A 129 0.16 18.51 10.81
N ALA A 130 -0.99 18.87 11.37
CA ALA A 130 -1.69 18.05 12.35
C ALA A 130 -2.76 17.16 11.70
N SER A 131 -2.79 15.89 12.09
CA SER A 131 -3.82 14.93 11.66
C SER A 131 -4.27 14.06 12.83
N TYR A 132 -5.54 13.65 12.79
CA TYR A 132 -6.12 12.73 13.78
C TYR A 132 -6.13 11.30 13.24
N GLN A 133 -5.67 10.35 14.06
CA GLN A 133 -5.72 8.92 13.77
C GLN A 133 -6.48 8.20 14.88
N PRO A 134 -7.78 7.86 14.67
CA PRO A 134 -8.58 7.20 15.68
C PRO A 134 -8.15 5.75 15.95
N ARG A 135 -7.48 5.09 14.99
CA ARG A 135 -7.01 3.71 15.12
C ARG A 135 -5.57 3.72 15.62
N PHE A 136 -5.39 3.42 16.90
CA PHE A 136 -4.09 3.48 17.56
C PHE A 136 -3.02 2.65 16.84
N GLU A 137 -3.40 1.49 16.31
CA GLU A 137 -2.55 0.55 15.58
C GLU A 137 -2.08 1.07 14.22
N ARG A 138 -2.61 2.20 13.73
CA ARG A 138 -2.25 2.82 12.44
C ARG A 138 -1.35 4.04 12.57
N VAL A 139 -1.11 4.55 13.78
CA VAL A 139 -0.33 5.77 13.96
C VAL A 139 1.10 5.64 13.42
N HIS A 140 1.72 4.47 13.59
CA HIS A 140 3.05 4.20 13.05
C HIS A 140 3.04 4.13 11.51
N CYS A 141 1.93 3.70 10.90
CA CYS A 141 1.76 3.70 9.44
C CYS A 141 1.75 5.14 8.90
N ASP A 142 1.00 6.04 9.54
CA ASP A 142 0.88 7.44 9.10
C ASP A 142 2.21 8.19 9.20
N ILE A 143 2.95 7.96 10.29
CA ILE A 143 4.29 8.55 10.49
C ILE A 143 5.29 7.91 9.55
N GLY A 144 5.33 6.58 9.46
CA GLY A 144 6.26 5.84 8.61
C GLY A 144 6.10 6.16 7.13
N ASN A 145 4.87 6.35 6.64
CA ASN A 145 4.62 6.77 5.25
C ASN A 145 5.05 8.22 4.97
N ALA A 146 5.14 9.06 6.00
CA ALA A 146 5.55 10.46 5.88
C ALA A 146 7.05 10.68 6.04
N LEU A 147 7.81 9.64 6.40
CA LEU A 147 9.25 9.71 6.66
C LEU A 147 10.04 10.15 5.42
N ASP A 148 11.01 11.02 5.66
CA ASP A 148 12.01 11.45 4.70
C ASP A 148 13.41 11.45 5.35
N VAL A 149 14.45 11.39 4.53
CA VAL A 149 15.83 11.29 5.00
C VAL A 149 16.21 12.51 5.83
N GLY A 150 16.72 12.26 7.04
CA GLY A 150 17.11 13.27 8.01
C GLY A 150 16.03 13.59 9.04
N ASP A 151 14.92 12.85 9.06
CA ASP A 151 13.84 13.04 10.02
C ASP A 151 14.19 12.56 11.43
N LEU A 152 13.61 13.26 12.41
CA LEU A 152 13.48 12.84 13.81
C LEU A 152 12.01 12.54 14.08
N VAL A 153 11.70 11.35 14.61
CA VAL A 153 10.36 10.97 15.06
C VAL A 153 10.31 10.93 16.59
N LEU A 154 9.30 11.57 17.16
CA LEU A 154 8.99 11.53 18.58
C LEU A 154 7.74 10.71 18.85
N SER A 155 7.78 9.79 19.81
CA SER A 155 6.56 9.35 20.50
C SER A 155 6.38 10.12 21.80
N LEU A 156 5.23 10.77 21.94
CA LEU A 156 4.89 11.64 23.06
C LEU A 156 3.61 11.12 23.71
N GLY A 157 3.64 10.87 25.02
CA GLY A 157 2.44 10.52 25.77
C GLY A 157 2.70 9.56 26.92
N ALA A 158 1.72 9.48 27.81
CA ALA A 158 1.84 8.68 29.04
C ALA A 158 1.32 7.24 28.92
N GLY A 159 0.55 6.93 27.88
CA GLY A 159 0.05 5.59 27.62
C GLY A 159 1.06 4.72 26.86
N ASN A 160 0.55 3.93 25.93
CA ASN A 160 1.28 2.90 25.21
C ASN A 160 1.82 3.33 23.84
N ILE A 161 1.77 4.61 23.48
CA ILE A 161 2.27 5.13 22.19
C ILE A 161 3.71 4.70 21.83
N HIS A 162 4.57 4.47 22.82
CA HIS A 162 5.93 3.95 22.63
C HIS A 162 5.98 2.57 21.96
N GLU A 163 4.92 1.75 22.07
CA GLU A 163 4.79 0.47 21.38
C GLU A 163 4.72 0.67 19.86
N GLN A 164 4.02 1.73 19.42
CA GLN A 164 3.89 2.08 18.00
C GLN A 164 5.22 2.60 17.43
N LEU A 165 5.99 3.36 18.22
CA LEU A 165 7.36 3.73 17.86
C LEU A 165 8.28 2.51 17.76
N SER A 166 8.09 1.51 18.62
CA SER A 166 8.88 0.28 18.62
C SER A 166 8.60 -0.57 17.38
N ILE A 167 7.34 -0.64 16.92
CA ILE A 167 6.98 -1.26 15.64
C ILE A 167 7.67 -0.55 14.47
N LEU A 168 7.59 0.78 14.41
CA LEU A 168 8.25 1.56 13.36
C LEU A 168 9.78 1.36 13.37
N ALA A 169 10.40 1.32 14.55
CA ALA A 169 11.83 1.07 14.70
C ALA A 169 12.22 -0.31 14.18
N ALA A 170 11.45 -1.37 14.49
CA ALA A 170 11.70 -2.71 13.98
C ALA A 170 11.57 -2.79 12.46
N ASP A 171 10.53 -2.16 11.90
CA ASP A 171 10.34 -2.12 10.45
C ASP A 171 11.44 -1.30 9.75
N LEU A 172 11.95 -0.23 10.37
CA LEU A 172 13.09 0.53 9.84
C LEU A 172 14.37 -0.30 9.74
N VAL A 173 14.62 -1.22 10.67
CA VAL A 173 15.78 -2.14 10.57
C VAL A 173 15.70 -2.98 9.29
N ILE A 174 14.52 -3.50 8.97
CA ILE A 174 14.28 -4.29 7.75
C ILE A 174 14.34 -3.38 6.52
N ALA A 175 13.73 -2.20 6.59
CA ALA A 175 13.69 -1.23 5.49
C ALA A 175 15.10 -0.78 5.05
N GLU A 176 16.04 -0.58 5.98
CA GLU A 176 17.42 -0.23 5.63
C GLU A 176 18.14 -1.36 4.88
N LYS A 177 17.94 -2.63 5.31
CA LYS A 177 18.47 -3.80 4.59
C LYS A 177 17.87 -3.91 3.18
N LEU A 178 16.55 -3.76 3.06
CA LEU A 178 15.86 -3.76 1.77
C LEU A 178 16.35 -2.62 0.86
N LYS A 179 16.57 -1.42 1.41
CA LYS A 179 17.07 -0.27 0.65
C LYS A 179 18.49 -0.53 0.13
N ALA A 180 19.34 -1.17 0.92
CA ALA A 180 20.69 -1.56 0.49
C ALA A 180 20.67 -2.56 -0.68
N ILE A 181 19.75 -3.53 -0.66
CA ILE A 181 19.58 -4.53 -1.74
C ILE A 181 19.11 -3.87 -3.04
N VAL A 182 18.12 -2.99 -2.94
CA VAL A 182 17.49 -2.32 -4.08
C VAL A 182 18.41 -1.25 -4.69
N GLY A 183 19.31 -0.70 -3.86
CA GLY A 183 20.30 0.29 -4.25
C GLY A 183 19.74 1.69 -4.48
N GLY A 184 20.60 2.59 -4.96
CA GLY A 184 20.27 3.99 -5.19
C GLY A 184 19.28 4.24 -6.33
N GLY A 185 19.22 3.34 -7.30
CA GLY A 185 18.30 3.45 -8.44
C GLY A 185 16.85 3.12 -8.09
N GLY A 186 16.62 2.11 -7.25
CA GLY A 186 15.26 1.71 -6.87
C GLY A 186 14.68 2.48 -5.69
N ASP A 187 13.39 2.27 -5.44
CA ASP A 187 12.62 3.00 -4.42
C ASP A 187 12.18 2.08 -3.27
N LEU A 188 12.05 2.66 -2.08
CA LEU A 188 11.51 2.00 -0.90
C LEU A 188 10.65 2.96 -0.10
N ARG A 189 9.40 2.56 0.18
CA ARG A 189 8.45 3.31 1.01
C ARG A 189 7.86 2.41 2.09
N LEU A 190 7.77 2.93 3.31
CA LEU A 190 7.07 2.29 4.41
C LEU A 190 5.57 2.59 4.35
N TYR A 191 4.77 1.57 4.67
CA TYR A 191 3.30 1.66 4.82
C TYR A 191 2.60 2.38 3.65
N GLU A 192 3.05 2.13 2.42
CA GLU A 192 2.56 2.85 1.25
C GLU A 192 1.10 2.47 0.94
N PRO A 193 0.15 3.42 0.91
CA PRO A 193 -1.25 3.11 0.66
C PRO A 193 -1.45 2.50 -0.73
N LEU A 194 -1.88 1.24 -0.79
CA LEU A 194 -2.07 0.52 -2.06
C LEU A 194 -3.25 1.08 -2.86
N SER A 195 -4.15 1.86 -2.26
CA SER A 195 -5.12 2.68 -2.96
C SER A 195 -4.52 3.68 -3.97
N LYS A 196 -3.24 4.05 -3.83
CA LYS A 196 -2.50 4.85 -4.84
C LYS A 196 -2.04 4.00 -6.04
N HIS A 197 -1.97 2.68 -5.88
CA HIS A 197 -1.37 1.72 -6.83
C HIS A 197 -2.39 0.75 -7.44
N THR A 198 -3.65 0.79 -7.02
CA THR A 198 -4.75 0.05 -7.65
C THR A 198 -5.62 0.94 -8.53
N THR A 199 -6.15 0.40 -9.63
CA THR A 199 -7.07 1.18 -10.50
C THR A 199 -8.44 1.40 -9.86
N LEU A 200 -8.84 0.50 -8.96
CA LEU A 200 -10.03 0.64 -8.12
C LEU A 200 -9.87 1.74 -7.05
N ARG A 201 -8.63 2.16 -6.78
CA ARG A 201 -8.25 3.14 -5.75
C ARG A 201 -8.75 2.78 -4.36
N VAL A 202 -8.63 1.50 -4.01
CA VAL A 202 -8.87 0.95 -2.68
C VAL A 202 -7.66 0.11 -2.27
N GLY A 203 -7.42 -0.02 -0.97
CA GLY A 203 -6.30 -0.78 -0.43
C GLY A 203 -5.60 -0.07 0.70
N GLY A 204 -5.39 -0.80 1.79
CA GLY A 204 -4.58 -0.41 2.93
C GLY A 204 -3.08 -0.34 2.60
N PRO A 205 -2.23 -0.16 3.62
CA PRO A 205 -0.80 0.03 3.42
C PRO A 205 -0.08 -1.27 3.00
N ALA A 206 0.89 -1.17 2.10
CA ALA A 206 1.95 -2.16 1.97
C ALA A 206 3.01 -1.89 3.05
N GLN A 207 3.31 -2.87 3.91
CA GLN A 207 4.29 -2.68 4.99
C GLN A 207 5.63 -2.19 4.44
N PHE A 208 6.17 -2.88 3.42
CA PHE A 208 7.31 -2.42 2.62
C PHE A 208 6.93 -2.39 1.14
N TRP A 209 6.85 -1.20 0.55
CA TRP A 209 6.72 -1.04 -0.90
C TRP A 209 8.11 -0.88 -1.52
N VAL A 210 8.44 -1.74 -2.48
CA VAL A 210 9.79 -1.83 -3.04
C VAL A 210 9.74 -1.83 -4.57
N GLU A 211 10.51 -0.94 -5.20
CA GLU A 211 10.62 -0.84 -6.67
C GLU A 211 12.05 -1.15 -7.13
N PRO A 212 12.39 -2.41 -7.45
CA PRO A 212 13.67 -2.75 -8.06
C PRO A 212 13.67 -2.30 -9.53
N GLN A 213 14.84 -1.88 -10.02
CA GLN A 213 15.02 -1.43 -11.42
C GLN A 213 15.75 -2.43 -12.32
N ASN A 214 16.30 -3.49 -11.76
CA ASN A 214 16.99 -4.51 -12.55
C ASN A 214 16.74 -5.90 -11.97
N GLU A 215 16.99 -6.91 -12.80
CA GLU A 215 16.76 -8.30 -12.45
C GLU A 215 17.61 -8.75 -11.26
N LYS A 216 18.87 -8.30 -11.16
CA LYS A 216 19.76 -8.68 -10.06
C LYS A 216 19.20 -8.22 -8.71
N ALA A 217 18.79 -6.96 -8.61
CA ALA A 217 18.19 -6.41 -7.39
C ALA A 217 16.90 -7.16 -7.01
N PHE A 218 16.09 -7.55 -7.99
CA PHE A 218 14.88 -8.33 -7.72
C PHE A 218 15.20 -9.76 -7.27
N SER A 219 16.19 -10.40 -7.88
CA SER A 219 16.72 -11.71 -7.48
C SER A 219 17.24 -11.70 -6.04
N ASP A 220 18.04 -10.70 -5.69
CA ASP A 220 18.58 -10.55 -4.33
C ASP A 220 17.47 -10.21 -3.31
N LEU A 221 16.46 -9.43 -3.73
CA LEU A 221 15.27 -9.15 -2.91
C LEU A 221 14.48 -10.43 -2.58
N ILE A 222 14.27 -11.31 -3.57
CA ILE A 222 13.57 -12.59 -3.36
C ILE A 222 14.32 -13.45 -2.34
N ARG A 223 15.64 -13.59 -2.50
CA ARG A 223 16.48 -14.36 -1.57
C ARG A 223 16.42 -13.79 -0.16
N PHE A 224 16.55 -12.48 -0.02
CA PHE A 224 16.45 -11.82 1.27
C PHE A 224 15.10 -12.04 1.95
N CYS A 225 14.00 -11.89 1.21
CA CYS A 225 12.66 -12.11 1.75
C CYS A 225 12.48 -13.56 2.23
N ARG A 226 12.99 -14.53 1.46
CA ARG A 226 12.96 -15.95 1.86
C ARG A 226 13.76 -16.19 3.15
N ASP A 227 15.00 -15.70 3.21
CA ASP A 227 15.90 -15.94 4.34
C ASP A 227 15.40 -15.28 5.64
N GLU A 228 14.80 -14.08 5.53
CA GLU A 228 14.19 -13.35 6.65
C GLU A 228 12.71 -13.75 6.89
N HIS A 229 12.20 -14.75 6.17
CA HIS A 229 10.81 -15.25 6.27
C HIS A 229 9.75 -14.16 6.09
N LEU A 230 10.04 -13.18 5.23
CA LEU A 230 9.14 -12.10 4.86
C LEU A 230 8.26 -12.52 3.68
N PRO A 231 6.92 -12.45 3.80
CA PRO A 231 6.04 -12.63 2.65
C PRO A 231 6.37 -11.63 1.54
N LEU A 232 6.45 -12.12 0.29
CA LEU A 232 6.72 -11.31 -0.89
C LEU A 232 5.53 -11.38 -1.85
N PHE A 233 4.95 -10.23 -2.16
CA PHE A 233 3.84 -10.10 -3.09
C PHE A 233 4.22 -9.21 -4.27
N ALA A 234 4.20 -9.76 -5.49
CA ALA A 234 4.47 -8.98 -6.69
C ALA A 234 3.22 -8.28 -7.22
N MET A 235 3.35 -6.98 -7.47
CA MET A 235 2.25 -6.13 -7.91
C MET A 235 2.63 -5.38 -9.18
N GLY A 236 1.82 -5.56 -10.23
CA GLY A 236 1.87 -4.72 -11.43
C GLY A 236 1.10 -3.40 -11.21
N ARG A 237 0.24 -3.02 -12.16
CA ARG A 237 -0.58 -1.80 -12.09
C ARG A 237 -1.80 -1.89 -11.16
N GLY A 238 -1.95 -2.98 -10.42
CA GLY A 238 -3.12 -3.22 -9.56
C GLY A 238 -4.47 -3.15 -10.28
N SER A 239 -4.52 -3.48 -11.57
CA SER A 239 -5.74 -3.35 -12.39
C SER A 239 -6.75 -4.48 -12.24
N ASN A 240 -6.35 -5.57 -11.58
CA ASN A 240 -7.19 -6.72 -11.24
C ASN A 240 -7.13 -7.05 -9.74
N LEU A 241 -6.80 -6.06 -8.90
CA LEU A 241 -6.65 -6.25 -7.45
C LEU A 241 -7.73 -5.48 -6.68
N LEU A 242 -8.30 -6.16 -5.67
CA LEU A 242 -9.04 -5.56 -4.56
C LEU A 242 -8.21 -5.83 -3.31
N VAL A 243 -7.40 -4.86 -2.91
CA VAL A 243 -6.60 -4.95 -1.69
C VAL A 243 -7.47 -4.57 -0.50
N ARG A 244 -7.48 -5.38 0.55
CA ARG A 244 -8.23 -5.11 1.78
C ARG A 244 -7.68 -3.89 2.54
N ASP A 245 -8.52 -3.31 3.40
CA ASP A 245 -8.19 -2.11 4.18
C ASP A 245 -7.07 -2.37 5.22
N GLY A 246 -6.89 -3.63 5.64
CA GLY A 246 -5.75 -4.11 6.42
C GLY A 246 -4.40 -3.83 5.77
N GLY A 247 -4.35 -3.87 4.43
CA GLY A 247 -3.13 -3.76 3.64
C GLY A 247 -2.45 -5.11 3.40
N ILE A 248 -1.18 -5.07 3.01
CA ILE A 248 -0.36 -6.27 2.75
C ILE A 248 0.87 -6.23 3.65
N ARG A 249 1.04 -7.27 4.49
CA ARG A 249 2.24 -7.46 5.31
C ARG A 249 3.41 -7.99 4.49
N GLY A 250 4.62 -7.73 4.96
CA GLY A 250 5.84 -8.08 4.25
C GLY A 250 6.11 -7.12 3.08
N VAL A 251 6.78 -7.65 2.06
CA VAL A 251 7.25 -6.87 0.92
C VAL A 251 6.24 -6.94 -0.22
N VAL A 252 5.77 -5.77 -0.65
CA VAL A 252 5.09 -5.61 -1.94
C VAL A 252 6.10 -5.09 -2.95
N VAL A 253 6.49 -5.94 -3.89
CA VAL A 253 7.43 -5.59 -4.95
C VAL A 253 6.68 -5.13 -6.19
N HIS A 254 7.09 -3.97 -6.71
CA HIS A 254 6.59 -3.41 -7.95
C HIS A 254 7.76 -3.23 -8.94
N PRO A 255 8.04 -4.24 -9.78
CA PRO A 255 9.14 -4.18 -10.73
C PRO A 255 8.88 -3.06 -11.76
N ARG A 256 9.69 -2.00 -11.69
CA ARG A 256 9.50 -0.78 -12.48
C ARG A 256 10.82 -0.08 -12.73
N GLY A 257 10.96 0.51 -13.91
CA GLY A 257 12.18 1.18 -14.34
C GLY A 257 13.26 0.19 -14.77
N GLY A 258 14.36 0.73 -15.32
CA GLY A 258 15.49 -0.06 -15.82
C GLY A 258 15.04 -1.23 -16.70
N ASP A 259 15.38 -2.46 -16.33
CA ASP A 259 15.07 -3.67 -17.11
C ASP A 259 13.57 -3.93 -17.26
N PHE A 260 12.74 -3.47 -16.32
CA PHE A 260 11.31 -3.76 -16.28
C PHE A 260 10.47 -2.88 -17.21
N ASP A 261 10.99 -1.73 -17.64
CA ASP A 261 10.32 -0.79 -18.53
C ASP A 261 10.88 -0.83 -19.97
N LYS A 262 11.86 -1.69 -20.25
CA LYS A 262 12.46 -1.82 -21.59
C LYS A 262 11.51 -2.47 -22.58
N ILE A 263 11.53 -1.95 -23.81
CA ILE A 263 10.89 -2.54 -24.99
C ILE A 263 11.93 -2.60 -26.10
N GLU A 264 12.12 -3.78 -26.68
CA GLU A 264 13.05 -4.02 -27.78
C GLU A 264 12.31 -4.68 -28.94
N VAL A 265 12.50 -4.17 -30.15
CA VAL A 265 11.90 -4.72 -31.37
C VAL A 265 13.01 -5.34 -32.22
N ASN A 266 12.89 -6.64 -32.49
CA ASN A 266 13.86 -7.42 -33.26
C ASN A 266 13.13 -8.21 -34.35
N GLY A 267 13.15 -7.71 -35.58
CA GLY A 267 12.40 -8.30 -36.69
C GLY A 267 10.89 -8.33 -36.40
N SER A 268 10.30 -9.52 -36.34
CA SER A 268 8.87 -9.73 -36.01
C SER A 268 8.61 -10.02 -34.53
N GLU A 269 9.62 -9.88 -33.67
CA GLU A 269 9.49 -10.10 -32.23
C GLU A 269 9.65 -8.81 -31.44
N ILE A 270 8.86 -8.69 -30.37
CA ILE A 270 8.91 -7.56 -29.44
C ILE A 270 9.14 -8.12 -28.04
N THR A 271 10.27 -7.79 -27.42
CA THR A 271 10.54 -8.14 -26.02
C THR A 271 10.21 -6.96 -25.13
N ALA A 272 9.39 -7.18 -24.11
CA ALA A 272 8.96 -6.13 -23.17
C ALA A 272 9.13 -6.60 -21.73
N GLY A 273 9.68 -5.73 -20.88
CA GLY A 273 9.83 -5.95 -19.45
C GLY A 273 8.47 -6.03 -18.72
N ALA A 274 8.47 -6.65 -17.54
CA ALA A 274 7.25 -6.94 -16.78
C ALA A 274 6.48 -5.68 -16.33
N GLY A 275 7.15 -4.53 -16.23
CA GLY A 275 6.59 -3.22 -15.87
C GLY A 275 5.98 -2.45 -17.05
N VAL A 276 6.30 -2.85 -18.30
CA VAL A 276 5.78 -2.21 -19.52
C VAL A 276 4.27 -2.31 -19.59
N LYS A 277 3.58 -1.21 -19.92
CA LYS A 277 2.13 -1.24 -20.13
C LYS A 277 1.80 -1.98 -21.41
N LEU A 278 0.73 -2.77 -21.41
CA LEU A 278 0.27 -3.49 -22.60
C LEU A 278 0.01 -2.55 -23.80
N ARG A 279 -0.53 -1.36 -23.53
CA ARG A 279 -0.65 -0.30 -24.54
C ARG A 279 0.71 0.06 -25.17
N GLU A 280 1.77 0.19 -24.38
CA GLU A 280 3.09 0.56 -24.90
C GLU A 280 3.65 -0.52 -25.83
N VAL A 281 3.39 -1.81 -25.55
CA VAL A 281 3.71 -2.92 -26.47
C VAL A 281 2.99 -2.75 -27.81
N ALA A 282 1.68 -2.50 -27.79
CA ALA A 282 0.89 -2.30 -29.01
C ALA A 282 1.39 -1.10 -29.85
N TYR A 283 1.78 0.00 -29.19
CA TYR A 283 2.31 1.18 -29.89
C TYR A 283 3.75 0.98 -30.39
N ALA A 284 4.58 0.19 -29.71
CA ALA A 284 5.88 -0.21 -30.21
C ALA A 284 5.75 -1.07 -31.48
N ALA A 285 4.80 -2.02 -31.48
CA ALA A 285 4.47 -2.84 -32.64
C ALA A 285 4.04 -1.97 -33.83
N ARG A 286 3.09 -1.05 -33.58
CA ARG A 286 2.65 -0.05 -34.56
C ARG A 286 3.82 0.77 -35.13
N GLY A 287 4.75 1.22 -34.27
CA GLY A 287 5.92 1.98 -34.67
C GLY A 287 6.84 1.24 -35.65
N ALA A 288 6.88 -0.10 -35.55
CA ALA A 288 7.66 -0.99 -36.39
C ALA A 288 6.85 -1.62 -37.55
N ASN A 289 5.61 -1.18 -37.81
CA ASN A 289 4.70 -1.78 -38.79
C ASN A 289 4.44 -3.28 -38.56
N LEU A 290 4.30 -3.64 -37.28
CA LEU A 290 3.96 -4.97 -36.82
C LEU A 290 2.54 -4.96 -36.23
N GLY A 291 1.65 -5.76 -36.83
CA GLY A 291 0.28 -5.99 -36.37
C GLY A 291 0.12 -7.27 -35.54
N GLY A 292 -1.09 -7.49 -35.03
CA GLY A 292 -1.49 -8.66 -34.23
C GLY A 292 -1.45 -8.44 -32.71
N LEU A 293 -1.02 -7.27 -32.25
CA LEU A 293 -0.93 -6.91 -30.83
C LEU A 293 -1.86 -5.75 -30.44
N GLU A 294 -2.74 -5.30 -31.35
CA GLU A 294 -3.59 -4.12 -31.16
C GLU A 294 -4.59 -4.29 -30.02
N TRP A 295 -5.04 -5.52 -29.76
CA TRP A 295 -5.96 -5.88 -28.67
C TRP A 295 -5.41 -5.52 -27.27
N MET A 296 -4.09 -5.42 -27.13
CA MET A 296 -3.41 -5.06 -25.88
C MET A 296 -3.68 -3.60 -25.48
N GLU A 297 -4.04 -2.74 -26.43
CA GLU A 297 -4.44 -1.35 -26.17
C GLU A 297 -5.61 -1.28 -25.19
N GLY A 298 -6.58 -2.18 -25.36
CA GLY A 298 -7.83 -2.19 -24.58
C GLY A 298 -7.67 -2.72 -23.16
N ILE A 299 -6.51 -3.26 -22.77
CA ILE A 299 -6.31 -3.88 -21.45
C ILE A 299 -5.53 -2.94 -20.54
N PRO A 300 -6.15 -2.49 -19.42
CA PRO A 300 -5.40 -1.77 -18.39
C PRO A 300 -4.49 -2.76 -17.66
N GLY A 301 -3.18 -2.59 -17.79
CA GLY A 301 -2.24 -3.48 -17.10
C GLY A 301 -0.82 -3.36 -17.64
N VAL A 302 0.06 -4.18 -17.07
CA VAL A 302 1.46 -4.33 -17.47
C VAL A 302 1.73 -5.77 -17.85
N VAL A 303 2.81 -6.01 -18.61
CA VAL A 303 3.18 -7.33 -19.14
C VAL A 303 3.21 -8.40 -18.05
N GLY A 304 3.82 -8.13 -16.89
CA GLY A 304 3.90 -9.12 -15.81
C GLY A 304 2.53 -9.56 -15.29
N GLY A 305 1.60 -8.61 -15.11
CA GLY A 305 0.22 -8.90 -14.74
C GLY A 305 -0.56 -9.63 -15.84
N ALA A 306 -0.29 -9.28 -17.10
CA ALA A 306 -0.88 -9.94 -18.26
C ALA A 306 -0.48 -11.41 -18.37
N LEU A 307 0.80 -11.71 -18.16
CA LEU A 307 1.30 -13.08 -18.07
C LEU A 307 0.65 -13.84 -16.91
N ARG A 308 0.64 -13.27 -15.71
CA ARG A 308 0.07 -13.92 -14.51
C ARG A 308 -1.39 -14.32 -14.68
N MET A 309 -2.14 -13.47 -15.38
CA MET A 309 -3.58 -13.65 -15.58
C MET A 309 -3.92 -14.29 -16.93
N ASN A 310 -2.96 -14.61 -17.80
CA ASN A 310 -3.23 -14.85 -19.22
C ASN A 310 -4.30 -13.87 -19.75
N ALA A 311 -4.01 -12.57 -19.61
CA ALA A 311 -4.96 -11.51 -19.89
C ALA A 311 -5.41 -11.58 -21.35
N GLY A 312 -6.64 -11.16 -21.62
CA GLY A 312 -7.21 -11.28 -22.95
C GLY A 312 -8.40 -10.37 -23.13
N ALA A 313 -8.54 -9.87 -24.34
CA ALA A 313 -9.65 -9.01 -24.76
C ALA A 313 -9.90 -9.26 -26.25
N MET A 314 -11.13 -9.01 -26.68
CA MET A 314 -11.50 -9.02 -28.11
C MET A 314 -11.22 -10.35 -28.82
N GLY A 315 -11.32 -11.47 -28.09
CA GLY A 315 -11.09 -12.80 -28.63
C GLY A 315 -9.63 -13.25 -28.67
N ALA A 316 -8.69 -12.39 -28.25
CA ALA A 316 -7.27 -12.71 -28.14
C ALA A 316 -6.83 -12.89 -26.68
N GLN A 317 -5.75 -13.66 -26.47
CA GLN A 317 -5.13 -13.88 -25.17
C GLN A 317 -3.61 -13.68 -25.20
N THR A 318 -3.03 -13.35 -24.05
CA THR A 318 -1.60 -13.03 -23.92
C THR A 318 -0.71 -14.13 -24.48
N PHE A 319 -0.97 -15.39 -24.11
CA PHE A 319 -0.14 -16.52 -24.54
C PHE A 319 -0.39 -16.99 -25.98
N GLU A 320 -1.31 -16.38 -26.73
CA GLU A 320 -1.41 -16.59 -28.18
C GLU A 320 -0.32 -15.81 -28.92
N SER A 321 0.15 -14.71 -28.34
CA SER A 321 1.21 -13.87 -28.91
C SER A 321 2.59 -14.14 -28.30
N VAL A 322 2.70 -14.73 -27.10
CA VAL A 322 3.99 -14.97 -26.42
C VAL A 322 4.77 -16.10 -27.09
N THR A 323 6.04 -15.87 -27.45
CA THR A 323 6.99 -16.90 -27.89
C THR A 323 7.90 -17.37 -26.77
N ARG A 324 8.24 -16.48 -25.83
CA ARG A 324 9.19 -16.76 -24.75
C ARG A 324 8.92 -15.87 -23.53
N ILE A 325 9.18 -16.39 -22.34
CA ILE A 325 9.16 -15.61 -21.09
C ILE A 325 10.48 -15.74 -20.35
N ARG A 326 10.82 -14.70 -19.59
CA ARG A 326 11.89 -14.72 -18.58
C ARG A 326 11.27 -14.49 -17.21
N TYR A 327 11.67 -15.29 -16.23
CA TYR A 327 11.14 -15.19 -14.87
C TYR A 327 12.22 -15.54 -13.82
N LEU A 328 12.00 -15.11 -12.58
CA LEU A 328 12.75 -15.56 -11.41
C LEU A 328 11.90 -16.59 -10.66
N ASP A 329 12.50 -17.70 -10.23
CA ASP A 329 11.81 -18.65 -9.37
C ASP A 329 11.68 -18.16 -7.92
N ALA A 330 11.04 -18.96 -7.06
CA ALA A 330 10.88 -18.66 -5.63
C ALA A 330 12.22 -18.53 -4.87
N ASP A 331 13.33 -19.01 -5.43
CA ASP A 331 14.69 -18.89 -4.88
C ASP A 331 15.48 -17.73 -5.50
N GLY A 332 14.84 -16.96 -6.39
CA GLY A 332 15.44 -15.84 -7.10
C GLY A 332 16.36 -16.26 -8.24
N ASN A 333 16.31 -17.51 -8.72
CA ASN A 333 17.13 -17.94 -9.87
C ASN A 333 16.45 -17.60 -11.19
N PRO A 334 17.21 -17.15 -12.21
CA PRO A 334 16.65 -16.78 -13.49
C PRO A 334 16.39 -17.98 -14.39
N HIS A 335 15.23 -17.96 -15.05
CA HIS A 335 14.79 -18.98 -15.99
C HIS A 335 14.25 -18.35 -17.26
N VAL A 336 14.35 -19.10 -18.36
CA VAL A 336 13.75 -18.76 -19.65
C VAL A 336 13.00 -19.98 -20.16
N LYS A 337 11.77 -19.77 -20.61
CA LYS A 337 10.95 -20.83 -21.22
C LYS A 337 10.32 -20.34 -22.51
N ASN A 338 10.35 -21.20 -23.53
CA ASN A 338 9.65 -21.02 -24.78
C ASN A 338 8.18 -21.41 -24.64
N ARG A 339 7.34 -20.96 -25.56
CA ARG A 339 5.87 -21.12 -25.51
C ARG A 339 5.40 -22.57 -25.39
N ASP A 340 6.10 -23.50 -26.01
CA ASP A 340 5.83 -24.94 -26.01
C ASP A 340 6.08 -25.61 -24.66
N GLU A 341 6.87 -24.97 -23.79
CA GLU A 341 7.17 -25.43 -22.43
C GLU A 341 6.17 -24.89 -21.39
N LEU A 342 5.16 -24.12 -21.81
CA LEU A 342 4.23 -23.41 -20.93
C LEU A 342 2.84 -24.05 -20.93
N GLU A 343 2.42 -24.49 -19.75
CA GLU A 343 1.05 -24.89 -19.48
C GLU A 343 0.22 -23.67 -19.06
N VAL A 344 -0.76 -23.29 -19.88
CA VAL A 344 -1.54 -22.05 -19.74
C VAL A 344 -3.02 -22.38 -19.75
N PHE A 345 -3.78 -21.76 -18.84
CA PHE A 345 -5.21 -21.94 -18.70
C PHE A 345 -5.97 -20.63 -18.92
N TYR A 346 -7.29 -20.73 -19.08
CA TYR A 346 -8.16 -19.56 -19.15
C TYR A 346 -8.04 -18.74 -17.85
N ARG A 347 -7.60 -17.48 -18.00
CA ARG A 347 -7.39 -16.52 -16.90
C ARG A 347 -6.41 -16.97 -15.81
N ARG A 348 -5.54 -17.94 -16.09
CA ARG A 348 -4.63 -18.52 -15.10
C ARG A 348 -3.35 -19.02 -15.76
N PHE A 349 -2.21 -18.71 -15.15
CA PHE A 349 -0.92 -19.26 -15.52
C PHE A 349 -0.18 -19.80 -14.28
N PRO A 350 -0.17 -21.14 -14.06
CA PRO A 350 0.35 -21.77 -12.84
C PRO A 350 1.80 -21.44 -12.52
N LEU A 351 2.65 -21.30 -13.54
CA LEU A 351 4.08 -21.03 -13.33
C LEU A 351 4.30 -19.74 -12.55
N LEU A 352 3.53 -18.68 -12.80
CA LEU A 352 3.66 -17.40 -12.11
C LEU A 352 2.81 -17.31 -10.83
N GLU A 353 2.24 -18.41 -10.35
CA GLU A 353 1.61 -18.44 -9.03
C GLU A 353 2.65 -18.35 -7.91
N ASN A 354 3.83 -18.94 -8.14
CA ASN A 354 4.94 -18.99 -7.17
C ASN A 354 6.24 -18.36 -7.70
N ASN A 355 6.24 -17.83 -8.93
CA ASN A 355 7.41 -17.27 -9.59
C ASN A 355 7.12 -15.86 -10.12
N PHE A 356 8.17 -15.12 -10.46
CA PHE A 356 8.10 -13.68 -10.74
C PHE A 356 8.49 -13.36 -12.18
N ALA A 357 7.60 -12.75 -12.95
CA ALA A 357 7.89 -12.37 -14.34
C ALA A 357 8.94 -11.25 -14.42
N ILE A 358 9.86 -11.37 -15.36
CA ILE A 358 10.86 -10.34 -15.71
C ILE A 358 10.55 -9.71 -17.07
N SER A 359 10.27 -10.52 -18.08
CA SER A 359 9.92 -10.04 -19.43
C SER A 359 9.20 -11.11 -20.25
N ALA A 360 8.57 -10.68 -21.34
CA ALA A 360 8.01 -11.56 -22.36
C ALA A 360 8.44 -11.11 -23.76
N THR A 361 8.65 -12.07 -24.65
CA THR A 361 8.79 -11.86 -26.08
C THR A 361 7.49 -12.22 -26.77
N PHE A 362 6.96 -11.29 -27.56
CA PHE A 362 5.75 -11.42 -28.33
C PHE A 362 6.07 -11.53 -29.82
N ARG A 363 5.40 -12.44 -30.51
CA ARG A 363 5.38 -12.52 -31.97
C ARG A 363 4.32 -11.57 -32.51
N ALA A 364 4.73 -10.78 -33.48
CA ALA A 364 3.86 -9.95 -34.29
C ALA A 364 4.07 -10.31 -35.77
N GLN A 365 3.28 -9.70 -36.66
CA GLN A 365 3.38 -9.92 -38.10
C GLN A 365 3.52 -8.59 -38.84
N PRO A 366 4.34 -8.50 -39.90
CA PRO A 366 4.32 -7.33 -40.77
C PRO A 366 2.90 -7.02 -41.24
N ALA A 367 2.47 -5.77 -41.07
CA ALA A 367 1.16 -5.32 -41.49
C ALA A 367 1.21 -3.85 -41.92
N GLU A 368 0.28 -3.46 -42.79
CA GLU A 368 0.17 -2.08 -43.24
C GLU A 368 -0.22 -1.16 -42.07
N ARG A 369 0.45 0.00 -41.99
CA ARG A 369 0.23 0.96 -40.89
C ARG A 369 -1.24 1.38 -40.77
N ALA A 370 -1.94 1.50 -41.89
CA ALA A 370 -3.36 1.84 -41.92
C ALA A 370 -4.25 0.77 -41.28
N GLU A 371 -3.92 -0.51 -41.45
CA GLU A 371 -4.65 -1.64 -40.86
C GLU A 371 -4.46 -1.66 -39.33
N ILE A 372 -3.22 -1.49 -38.88
CA ILE A 372 -2.86 -1.41 -37.45
C ILE A 372 -3.60 -0.24 -36.79
N ASP A 373 -3.57 0.95 -37.42
CA ASP A 373 -4.25 2.15 -36.92
C ASP A 373 -5.78 2.00 -36.90
N SER A 374 -6.34 1.19 -37.80
CA SER A 374 -7.77 0.85 -37.79
C SER A 374 -8.11 -0.06 -36.60
N ARG A 375 -7.35 -1.14 -36.39
CA ARG A 375 -7.58 -2.10 -35.30
C ARG A 375 -7.36 -1.49 -33.92
N LEU A 376 -6.37 -0.61 -33.76
CA LEU A 376 -6.16 0.14 -32.51
C LEU A 376 -7.37 1.03 -32.19
N ARG A 377 -7.93 1.73 -33.20
CA ARG A 377 -9.13 2.55 -33.01
C ARG A 377 -10.35 1.71 -32.65
N GLU A 378 -10.52 0.55 -33.30
CA GLU A 378 -11.59 -0.39 -32.95
C GLU A 378 -11.47 -0.86 -31.49
N SER A 379 -10.25 -1.19 -31.05
CA SER A 379 -9.99 -1.57 -29.65
C SER A 379 -10.38 -0.47 -28.67
N GLN A 380 -9.96 0.76 -28.96
CA GLN A 380 -10.27 1.94 -28.15
C GLN A 380 -11.77 2.18 -28.05
N GLU A 381 -12.45 2.18 -29.19
CA GLU A 381 -13.87 2.49 -29.26
C GLU A 381 -14.71 1.43 -28.53
N LYS A 382 -14.38 0.15 -28.75
CA LYS A 382 -15.06 -0.95 -28.09
C LYS A 382 -14.92 -0.87 -26.58
N ARG A 383 -13.72 -0.57 -26.06
CA ARG A 383 -13.54 -0.40 -24.61
C ARG A 383 -14.34 0.80 -24.08
N ARG A 384 -14.26 1.94 -24.76
CA ARG A 384 -14.93 3.19 -24.35
C ARG A 384 -16.45 3.05 -24.27
N THR A 385 -17.04 2.29 -25.19
CA THR A 385 -18.50 2.13 -25.30
C THR A 385 -19.05 1.01 -24.42
N THR A 386 -18.26 -0.03 -24.12
CA THR A 386 -18.75 -1.21 -23.40
C THR A 386 -18.34 -1.26 -21.93
N GLN A 387 -17.37 -0.45 -21.50
CA GLN A 387 -16.82 -0.49 -20.14
C GLN A 387 -16.82 0.89 -19.49
N PRO A 388 -16.99 0.97 -18.16
CA PRO A 388 -16.92 2.25 -17.46
C PRO A 388 -15.51 2.85 -17.50
N ILE A 389 -15.44 4.16 -17.71
CA ILE A 389 -14.21 4.96 -17.57
C ILE A 389 -13.83 5.16 -16.09
N ALA A 390 -14.78 4.96 -15.18
CA ALA A 390 -14.59 5.11 -13.74
C ALA A 390 -13.57 4.11 -13.15
N LYS A 391 -13.09 4.44 -11.94
CA LYS A 391 -12.14 3.63 -11.16
C LYS A 391 -12.75 2.25 -10.89
N SER A 392 -12.16 1.20 -11.47
CA SER A 392 -12.61 -0.19 -11.35
C SER A 392 -11.42 -1.15 -11.43
N ALA A 393 -11.62 -2.41 -11.03
CA ALA A 393 -10.63 -3.50 -11.15
C ALA A 393 -10.91 -4.42 -12.37
N GLY A 394 -11.66 -3.94 -13.37
CA GLY A 394 -12.16 -4.78 -14.45
C GLY A 394 -13.42 -5.56 -14.07
N CYS A 395 -13.62 -6.69 -14.72
CA CYS A 395 -14.71 -7.62 -14.40
C CYS A 395 -14.52 -8.18 -12.99
N ILE A 396 -15.56 -8.10 -12.17
CA ILE A 396 -15.54 -8.59 -10.79
C ILE A 396 -15.67 -10.12 -10.75
N PHE A 397 -16.52 -10.68 -11.59
CA PHE A 397 -16.81 -12.12 -11.64
C PHE A 397 -16.37 -12.75 -12.96
N LYS A 398 -15.99 -14.03 -12.88
CA LYS A 398 -15.85 -14.88 -14.06
C LYS A 398 -17.23 -15.10 -14.68
N ASN A 399 -17.28 -15.36 -15.98
CA ASN A 399 -18.54 -15.73 -16.63
C ASN A 399 -18.89 -17.19 -16.28
N PRO A 400 -20.07 -17.46 -15.68
CA PRO A 400 -20.57 -18.83 -15.58
C PRO A 400 -20.96 -19.37 -16.96
N ASN A 401 -20.98 -20.70 -17.11
CA ASN A 401 -21.26 -21.36 -18.40
C ASN A 401 -22.64 -21.03 -18.98
N SER A 402 -23.60 -20.68 -18.13
CA SER A 402 -25.01 -20.48 -18.51
C SER A 402 -25.31 -19.06 -19.03
N ILE A 403 -24.58 -18.04 -18.56
CA ILE A 403 -24.88 -16.64 -18.85
C ILE A 403 -23.65 -15.77 -18.58
N PRO A 404 -23.35 -14.73 -19.39
CA PRO A 404 -22.34 -13.76 -19.02
C PRO A 404 -22.66 -13.07 -17.68
N ALA A 405 -21.69 -12.95 -16.78
CA ALA A 405 -21.91 -12.44 -15.43
C ALA A 405 -22.49 -11.02 -15.44
N GLY A 406 -22.04 -10.16 -16.37
CA GLY A 406 -22.59 -8.81 -16.52
C GLY A 406 -24.08 -8.81 -16.88
N LYS A 407 -24.50 -9.71 -17.79
CA LYS A 407 -25.90 -9.85 -18.17
C LYS A 407 -26.74 -10.39 -17.00
N LEU A 408 -26.19 -11.32 -16.22
CA LEU A 408 -26.86 -11.82 -15.02
C LEU A 408 -27.12 -10.71 -14.01
N VAL A 409 -26.11 -9.88 -13.69
CA VAL A 409 -26.26 -8.76 -12.75
C VAL A 409 -27.27 -7.73 -13.26
N ASP A 410 -27.29 -7.47 -14.57
CA ASP A 410 -28.26 -6.58 -15.22
C ASP A 410 -29.69 -7.13 -15.09
N GLU A 411 -29.92 -8.40 -15.41
CA GLU A 411 -31.24 -9.07 -15.29
C GLU A 411 -31.72 -9.16 -13.84
N LEU A 412 -30.81 -9.21 -12.87
CA LEU A 412 -31.14 -9.16 -11.44
C LEU A 412 -31.55 -7.76 -10.96
N GLY A 413 -31.44 -6.74 -11.82
CA GLY A 413 -31.77 -5.35 -11.51
C GLY A 413 -30.78 -4.70 -10.56
N LEU A 414 -29.51 -5.16 -10.55
CA LEU A 414 -28.51 -4.73 -9.56
C LEU A 414 -27.62 -3.58 -10.03
N LYS A 415 -27.72 -3.16 -11.31
CA LYS A 415 -27.07 -1.92 -11.77
C LYS A 415 -27.44 -0.74 -10.86
N ASN A 416 -26.47 0.12 -10.59
CA ASN A 416 -26.57 1.22 -9.65
C ASN A 416 -26.80 0.85 -8.17
N SER A 417 -26.81 -0.44 -7.79
CA SER A 417 -26.77 -0.84 -6.37
C SER A 417 -25.50 -0.32 -5.69
N ARG A 418 -25.63 0.16 -4.46
CA ARG A 418 -24.56 0.79 -3.68
C ARG A 418 -24.38 0.17 -2.31
N ILE A 419 -23.14 0.20 -1.82
CA ILE A 419 -22.76 0.09 -0.40
C ILE A 419 -21.64 1.12 -0.18
N GLY A 420 -21.81 2.01 0.81
CA GLY A 420 -20.94 3.18 0.97
C GLY A 420 -20.77 3.93 -0.36
N ASN A 421 -19.51 4.11 -0.77
CA ASN A 421 -19.16 4.75 -2.05
C ASN A 421 -18.84 3.74 -3.19
N ALA A 422 -19.01 2.44 -2.94
CA ALA A 422 -18.92 1.40 -3.97
C ALA A 422 -20.27 1.26 -4.70
N ARG A 423 -20.23 1.10 -6.03
CA ARG A 423 -21.44 0.97 -6.86
C ARG A 423 -21.27 -0.01 -8.00
N VAL A 424 -22.32 -0.77 -8.32
CA VAL A 424 -22.42 -1.51 -9.58
C VAL A 424 -22.60 -0.54 -10.76
N SER A 425 -21.69 -0.59 -11.72
CA SER A 425 -21.68 0.31 -12.88
C SER A 425 -22.99 0.25 -13.67
N GLU A 426 -23.51 1.41 -14.03
CA GLU A 426 -24.65 1.54 -14.95
C GLU A 426 -24.31 1.06 -16.36
N VAL A 427 -23.04 1.19 -16.77
CA VAL A 427 -22.59 0.80 -18.12
C VAL A 427 -22.55 -0.74 -18.23
N HIS A 428 -21.98 -1.42 -17.25
CA HIS A 428 -21.72 -2.86 -17.31
C HIS A 428 -21.89 -3.53 -15.95
N GLY A 429 -22.85 -4.46 -15.79
CA GLY A 429 -23.19 -5.06 -14.50
C GLY A 429 -22.06 -5.84 -13.82
N ASN A 430 -21.07 -6.33 -14.59
CA ASN A 430 -19.89 -7.01 -14.01
C ASN A 430 -18.79 -6.06 -13.50
N PHE A 431 -19.01 -4.75 -13.47
CA PHE A 431 -18.04 -3.78 -12.97
C PHE A 431 -18.57 -3.12 -11.71
N ILE A 432 -17.76 -3.12 -10.65
CA ILE A 432 -17.97 -2.25 -9.50
C ILE A 432 -17.02 -1.06 -9.62
N VAL A 433 -17.56 0.14 -9.41
CA VAL A 433 -16.85 1.41 -9.50
C VAL A 433 -16.72 2.07 -8.14
N ASN A 434 -15.60 2.76 -7.94
CA ASN A 434 -15.36 3.61 -6.79
C ASN A 434 -15.75 5.06 -7.15
N ASP A 435 -16.88 5.53 -6.65
CA ASP A 435 -17.37 6.91 -6.88
C ASP A 435 -16.59 7.96 -6.03
N GLY A 436 -15.60 7.52 -5.25
CA GLY A 436 -14.75 8.35 -4.41
C GLY A 436 -14.89 7.97 -2.95
N GLY A 437 -13.77 7.69 -2.26
CA GLY A 437 -13.79 7.36 -0.84
C GLY A 437 -14.42 6.01 -0.48
N ALA A 438 -14.56 5.09 -1.45
CA ALA A 438 -14.97 3.72 -1.13
C ALA A 438 -13.85 2.97 -0.43
N THR A 439 -14.20 2.14 0.55
CA THR A 439 -13.29 1.21 1.24
C THR A 439 -13.28 -0.15 0.55
N ALA A 440 -12.28 -0.99 0.87
CA ALA A 440 -12.32 -2.37 0.42
C ALA A 440 -13.49 -3.13 1.06
N ALA A 441 -13.83 -2.82 2.31
CA ALA A 441 -15.02 -3.36 2.98
C ALA A 441 -16.33 -3.07 2.22
N ASP A 442 -16.52 -1.85 1.73
CA ASP A 442 -17.69 -1.49 0.90
C ASP A 442 -17.78 -2.35 -0.36
N MET A 443 -16.64 -2.54 -1.03
CA MET A 443 -16.53 -3.33 -2.25
C MET A 443 -16.87 -4.80 -1.99
N LEU A 444 -16.34 -5.37 -0.91
CA LEU A 444 -16.58 -6.76 -0.53
C LEU A 444 -18.04 -7.03 -0.14
N GLN A 445 -18.65 -6.13 0.63
CA GLN A 445 -20.07 -6.23 0.96
C GLN A 445 -20.94 -6.16 -0.30
N LEU A 446 -20.56 -5.35 -1.29
CA LEU A 446 -21.32 -5.23 -2.54
C LEU A 446 -21.16 -6.49 -3.40
N ILE A 447 -19.96 -7.08 -3.43
CA ILE A 447 -19.70 -8.38 -4.06
C ILE A 447 -20.59 -9.46 -3.43
N ASP A 448 -20.61 -9.56 -2.10
CA ASP A 448 -21.41 -10.54 -1.36
C ASP A 448 -22.91 -10.38 -1.63
N LYS A 449 -23.40 -9.13 -1.67
CA LYS A 449 -24.79 -8.82 -2.05
C LYS A 449 -25.13 -9.34 -3.44
N ILE A 450 -24.23 -9.19 -4.43
CA ILE A 450 -24.45 -9.67 -5.80
C ILE A 450 -24.45 -11.20 -5.85
N GLN A 451 -23.47 -11.85 -5.20
CA GLN A 451 -23.39 -13.31 -5.13
C GLN A 451 -24.64 -13.90 -4.47
N SER A 452 -25.05 -13.33 -3.33
CA SER A 452 -26.26 -13.73 -2.61
C SER A 452 -27.51 -13.60 -3.47
N ALA A 453 -27.66 -12.51 -4.22
CA ALA A 453 -28.79 -12.31 -5.13
C ALA A 453 -28.79 -13.28 -6.31
N ALA A 454 -27.62 -13.56 -6.91
CA ALA A 454 -27.48 -14.52 -8.01
C ALA A 454 -27.84 -15.95 -7.55
N ARG A 455 -27.34 -16.35 -6.38
CA ARG A 455 -27.66 -17.64 -5.75
C ARG A 455 -29.14 -17.76 -5.44
N ALA A 456 -29.72 -16.79 -4.73
CA ALA A 456 -31.10 -16.86 -4.27
C ALA A 456 -32.14 -16.79 -5.42
N LYS A 457 -31.90 -15.96 -6.44
CA LYS A 457 -32.88 -15.73 -7.52
C LYS A 457 -32.67 -16.61 -8.74
N ARG A 458 -31.45 -17.10 -8.99
CA ARG A 458 -31.10 -17.82 -10.22
C ARG A 458 -30.38 -19.15 -9.98
N GLY A 459 -30.05 -19.49 -8.73
CA GLY A 459 -29.31 -20.71 -8.40
C GLY A 459 -27.89 -20.74 -8.97
N ILE A 460 -27.31 -19.58 -9.30
CA ILE A 460 -25.99 -19.46 -9.90
C ILE A 460 -25.00 -18.98 -8.84
N GLU A 461 -23.96 -19.76 -8.59
CA GLU A 461 -22.80 -19.37 -7.79
C GLU A 461 -21.83 -18.56 -8.67
N LEU A 462 -21.56 -17.31 -8.30
CA LEU A 462 -20.61 -16.44 -8.99
C LEU A 462 -19.24 -16.52 -8.34
N GLU A 463 -18.21 -16.86 -9.12
CA GLU A 463 -16.81 -16.80 -8.69
C GLU A 463 -16.17 -15.46 -9.06
N THR A 464 -15.35 -14.90 -8.16
CA THR A 464 -14.61 -13.67 -8.45
C THR A 464 -13.47 -13.90 -9.45
N GLU A 465 -13.31 -12.98 -10.39
CA GLU A 465 -12.14 -12.86 -11.28
C GLU A 465 -11.11 -11.88 -10.68
N VAL A 466 -11.61 -10.82 -10.03
CA VAL A 466 -10.78 -9.89 -9.25
C VAL A 466 -10.05 -10.64 -8.13
N GLN A 467 -8.76 -10.36 -7.99
CA GLN A 467 -7.94 -10.97 -6.95
C GLN A 467 -8.08 -10.17 -5.65
N ILE A 468 -8.65 -10.81 -4.63
CA ILE A 468 -8.89 -10.19 -3.32
C ILE A 468 -7.73 -10.54 -2.39
N VAL A 469 -6.87 -9.57 -2.11
CA VAL A 469 -5.59 -9.76 -1.40
C VAL A 469 -5.48 -8.89 -0.15
N GLY A 470 -4.47 -9.17 0.68
CA GLY A 470 -4.25 -8.43 1.92
C GLY A 470 -5.13 -8.91 3.08
N GLU A 471 -4.87 -8.33 4.23
CA GLU A 471 -5.45 -8.69 5.52
C GLU A 471 -6.76 -7.93 5.77
N PRO A 472 -7.71 -8.49 6.54
CA PRO A 472 -8.80 -7.68 7.11
C PRO A 472 -8.23 -6.54 7.95
N GLU A 473 -9.04 -5.50 8.15
CA GLU A 473 -8.65 -4.36 9.00
C GLU A 473 -8.53 -4.74 10.47
#